data_AF-A0A8J6P2W6-F1
#
_entry.id   AF-A0A8J6P2W6-F1
#
_cell.length_a   1.000
_cell.length_b   1.000
_cell.length_c   1.000
_cell.angle_alpha   90.00
_cell.angle_beta   90.00
_cell.angle_gamma   90.00
#
_symmetry.space_group_name_H-M   'P 1'
#
loop_
_entity.id
_entity.type
_entity.pdbx_description
1 polymer ?
#
loop_
_entity_poly.entity_id
_entity_poly.type
_entity_poly.pdbx_seq_one_letter_code
_entity_poly.pdbx_strand_id
1 'polypeptide(L)'
;MDVGFFTHGIEYTLPHPQIPHRTVLLLCKVIKRAWQLLSKMPPSNFILQSANEDTITQVLVEIIENRLRKSGDVNGFNCALFGKVTREPKITSVDKKHPDKMPDIFFDLKRDQLPILSDQDGLFVECKPVNSRLFSNYCKKGLIRFVNGDYAWAMQDALMVGYVKSNYSFRKLASVLDGKKSAVLKTTNHSAVDEYTIYCSTHNREFEWHENCGKACPISVVHLWLPL
;
A
#
# COMPACT_ATOMS: atom_id res chain seq x y z
N MET A 1 -4.42 -22.30 -41.84
CA MET A 1 -3.89 -20.95 -41.51
C MET A 1 -4.47 -20.60 -40.17
N ASP A 2 -3.75 -20.90 -39.08
CA ASP A 2 -4.17 -20.52 -37.74
C ASP A 2 -3.81 -19.06 -37.52
N VAL A 3 -4.81 -18.19 -37.64
CA VAL A 3 -4.69 -16.77 -37.24
C VAL A 3 -5.01 -16.70 -35.74
N GLY A 4 -4.10 -17.24 -34.92
CA GLY A 4 -4.19 -17.12 -33.47
C GLY A 4 -3.75 -15.73 -33.04
N PHE A 5 -4.68 -14.92 -32.51
CA PHE A 5 -4.47 -13.50 -32.15
C PHE A 5 -3.46 -13.24 -31.01
N PHE A 6 -2.79 -14.26 -30.45
CA PHE A 6 -1.89 -14.12 -29.31
C PHE A 6 -0.75 -15.15 -29.38
N THR A 7 0.24 -14.93 -30.26
CA THR A 7 1.43 -15.81 -30.36
C THR A 7 2.64 -15.29 -29.61
N HIS A 8 2.59 -14.06 -29.10
CA HIS A 8 3.62 -13.49 -28.23
C HIS A 8 3.04 -13.40 -26.83
N GLY A 9 3.70 -14.06 -25.86
CA GLY A 9 3.38 -13.88 -24.45
C GLY A 9 3.50 -12.40 -24.07
N ILE A 10 2.80 -11.99 -23.02
CA ILE A 10 2.96 -10.64 -22.47
C ILE A 10 4.41 -10.52 -21.98
N GLU A 11 5.20 -9.62 -22.57
CA GLU A 11 6.57 -9.36 -22.12
C GLU A 11 6.53 -8.49 -20.85
N TYR A 12 6.88 -9.08 -19.72
CA TYR A 12 7.04 -8.38 -18.45
C TYR A 12 8.28 -8.86 -17.70
N THR A 13 8.76 -8.05 -16.77
CA THR A 13 9.91 -8.38 -15.91
C THR A 13 9.54 -8.29 -14.44
N LEU A 14 10.00 -9.27 -13.66
CA LEU A 14 9.81 -9.29 -12.21
C LEU A 14 11.17 -9.19 -11.49
N PRO A 15 11.25 -8.46 -10.36
CA PRO A 15 10.19 -7.59 -9.85
C PRO A 15 9.95 -6.38 -10.77
N HIS A 16 8.77 -5.77 -10.69
CA HIS A 16 8.54 -4.48 -11.35
C HIS A 16 9.57 -3.45 -10.88
N PRO A 17 9.90 -2.45 -11.71
CA PRO A 17 10.81 -1.38 -11.33
C PRO A 17 10.37 -0.70 -10.03
N GLN A 18 11.31 -0.53 -9.10
CA GLN A 18 11.06 0.05 -7.78
C GLN A 18 10.38 1.43 -7.92
N ILE A 19 9.45 1.73 -7.01
CA ILE A 19 8.81 3.04 -6.97
C ILE A 19 9.86 4.04 -6.48
N PRO A 20 10.15 5.14 -7.20
CA PRO A 20 11.09 6.14 -6.72
C PRO A 20 10.70 6.63 -5.33
N HIS A 21 11.65 6.72 -4.39
CA HIS A 21 11.36 7.09 -3.00
C HIS A 21 10.59 8.42 -2.89
N ARG A 22 10.94 9.41 -3.73
CA ARG A 22 10.21 10.69 -3.84
C ARG A 22 8.72 10.52 -4.14
N THR A 23 8.36 9.52 -4.94
CA THR A 23 6.98 9.20 -5.31
C THR A 23 6.23 8.60 -4.13
N VAL A 24 6.86 7.67 -3.39
CA VAL A 24 6.26 7.13 -2.15
C VAL A 24 6.03 8.24 -1.13
N LEU A 25 7.00 9.15 -0.93
CA LEU A 25 6.86 10.31 -0.05
C LEU A 25 5.76 11.27 -0.52
N LEU A 26 5.65 11.51 -1.83
CA LEU A 26 4.56 12.30 -2.41
C LEU A 26 3.20 11.67 -2.09
N LEU A 27 3.04 10.36 -2.26
CA LEU A 27 1.78 9.67 -1.98
C LEU A 27 1.45 9.66 -0.47
N CYS A 28 2.45 9.55 0.40
CA CYS A 28 2.28 9.79 1.83
C CYS A 28 1.78 11.23 2.12
N LYS A 29 2.32 12.23 1.44
CA LYS A 29 1.87 13.63 1.55
C LYS A 29 0.43 13.80 1.05
N VAL A 30 0.04 13.13 -0.03
CA VAL A 30 -1.34 13.10 -0.54
C VAL A 30 -2.30 12.53 0.51
N ILE A 31 -1.98 11.38 1.10
CA ILE A 31 -2.81 10.76 2.15
C ILE A 31 -2.91 11.67 3.39
N LYS A 32 -1.80 12.25 3.84
CA LYS A 32 -1.80 13.23 4.95
C LYS A 32 -2.67 14.45 4.63
N ARG A 33 -2.62 14.96 3.39
CA ARG A 33 -3.45 16.09 2.97
C ARG A 33 -4.93 15.71 2.94
N ALA A 34 -5.28 14.53 2.45
CA ALA A 34 -6.64 14.03 2.48
C ALA A 34 -7.16 13.88 3.92
N TRP A 35 -6.32 13.34 4.82
CA TRP A 35 -6.62 13.27 6.25
C TRP A 35 -6.90 14.64 6.85
N GLN A 36 -6.04 15.63 6.60
CA GLN A 36 -6.23 17.00 7.09
C GLN A 36 -7.55 17.61 6.60
N LEU A 37 -7.93 17.35 5.34
CA LEU A 37 -9.19 17.83 4.79
C LEU A 37 -10.38 17.14 5.48
N LEU A 38 -10.32 15.82 5.66
CA LEU A 38 -11.34 15.05 6.38
C LEU A 38 -11.51 15.54 7.82
N SER A 39 -10.41 15.78 8.54
CA SER A 39 -10.47 16.27 9.93
C SER A 39 -11.01 17.70 10.04
N LYS A 40 -10.75 18.58 9.06
CA LYS A 40 -11.19 19.98 9.09
C LYS A 40 -12.59 20.19 8.53
N MET A 41 -12.98 19.39 7.55
CA MET A 41 -14.21 19.52 6.79
C MET A 41 -14.82 18.13 6.56
N PRO A 42 -15.24 17.43 7.62
CA PRO A 42 -15.86 16.12 7.46
C PRO A 42 -17.18 16.24 6.67
N PRO A 43 -17.57 15.20 5.91
CA PRO A 43 -18.89 15.13 5.30
C PRO A 43 -20.02 15.31 6.33
N SER A 44 -21.19 15.80 5.90
CA SER A 44 -22.36 15.90 6.76
C SER A 44 -22.69 14.54 7.39
N ASN A 45 -22.93 14.51 8.70
CA ASN A 45 -23.18 13.29 9.50
C ASN A 45 -22.00 12.32 9.63
N PHE A 46 -20.78 12.69 9.20
CA PHE A 46 -19.59 11.89 9.43
C PHE A 46 -18.90 12.31 10.73
N ILE A 47 -18.75 11.36 11.67
CA ILE A 47 -18.03 11.57 12.92
C ILE A 47 -16.77 10.70 12.88
N LEU A 48 -15.62 11.36 12.67
CA LEU A 48 -14.34 10.66 12.47
C LEU A 48 -14.00 9.71 13.63
N GLN A 49 -14.28 10.12 14.88
CA GLN A 49 -13.89 9.39 16.09
C GLN A 49 -14.66 8.08 16.29
N SER A 50 -15.88 7.99 15.76
CA SER A 50 -16.74 6.79 15.84
C SER A 50 -16.76 5.99 14.53
N ALA A 51 -16.24 6.55 13.43
CA ALA A 51 -16.16 5.87 12.15
C ALA A 51 -15.27 4.62 12.22
N ASN A 52 -15.68 3.57 11.49
CA ASN A 52 -14.87 2.37 11.33
C ASN A 52 -13.81 2.54 10.22
N GLU A 53 -12.90 1.57 10.13
CA GLU A 53 -11.81 1.55 9.16
C GLU A 53 -12.29 1.76 7.71
N ASP A 54 -13.31 1.02 7.30
CA ASP A 54 -13.82 1.02 5.92
C ASP A 54 -14.43 2.36 5.54
N THR A 55 -15.19 2.96 6.45
CA THR A 55 -15.85 4.26 6.24
C THR A 55 -14.81 5.37 6.16
N ILE A 56 -13.79 5.35 7.02
CA ILE A 56 -12.68 6.30 6.96
C ILE A 56 -11.94 6.17 5.62
N THR A 57 -11.58 4.95 5.23
CA THR A 57 -10.87 4.66 3.97
C THR A 57 -11.69 5.10 2.76
N GLN A 58 -13.01 4.89 2.76
CA GLN A 58 -13.89 5.36 1.70
C GLN A 58 -13.81 6.88 1.51
N VAL A 59 -14.00 7.65 2.58
CA VAL A 59 -13.97 9.11 2.50
C VAL A 59 -12.57 9.61 2.11
N LEU A 60 -11.51 8.96 2.56
CA LEU A 60 -10.15 9.29 2.13
C LEU A 60 -9.96 9.10 0.62
N VAL A 61 -10.39 7.96 0.06
CA VAL A 61 -10.29 7.71 -1.38
C VAL A 61 -11.12 8.71 -2.17
N GLU A 62 -12.33 9.05 -1.71
CA GLU A 62 -13.16 10.08 -2.33
C GLU A 62 -12.47 11.44 -2.38
N ILE A 63 -11.85 11.88 -1.27
CA ILE A 63 -11.08 13.12 -1.22
C ILE A 63 -9.85 13.06 -2.15
N ILE A 64 -9.13 11.94 -2.17
CA ILE A 64 -7.94 11.80 -3.01
C ILE A 64 -8.32 11.82 -4.50
N GLU A 65 -9.25 10.98 -4.92
CA GLU A 65 -9.62 10.79 -6.33
C GLU A 65 -10.41 11.98 -6.90
N ASN A 66 -11.42 12.45 -6.17
CA ASN A 66 -12.37 13.43 -6.71
C ASN A 66 -11.97 14.88 -6.44
N ARG A 67 -11.03 15.12 -5.52
CA ARG A 67 -10.50 16.45 -5.24
C ARG A 67 -9.02 16.55 -5.55
N LEU A 68 -8.16 15.90 -4.78
CA LEU A 68 -6.71 16.14 -4.86
C LEU A 68 -6.13 15.79 -6.24
N ARG A 69 -6.54 14.66 -6.82
CA ARG A 69 -6.08 14.22 -8.15
C ARG A 69 -6.60 15.12 -9.29
N LYS A 70 -7.78 15.72 -9.12
CA LYS A 70 -8.40 16.59 -10.13
C LYS A 70 -7.85 18.01 -10.08
N SER A 71 -7.69 18.57 -8.88
CA SER A 71 -7.26 19.96 -8.70
C SER A 71 -5.75 20.13 -8.75
N GLY A 72 -4.96 19.10 -8.43
CA GLY A 72 -3.52 19.24 -8.29
C GLY A 72 -3.09 19.99 -7.03
N ASP A 73 -3.95 20.06 -6.01
CA ASP A 73 -3.70 20.74 -4.72
C ASP A 73 -2.39 20.28 -4.04
N VAL A 74 -1.96 19.04 -4.33
CA VAL A 74 -0.66 18.52 -3.92
C VAL A 74 0.26 18.55 -5.14
N ASN A 75 1.22 19.47 -5.13
CA ASN A 75 2.20 19.60 -6.22
C ASN A 75 2.86 18.23 -6.53
N GLY A 76 2.85 17.86 -7.81
CA GLY A 76 3.35 16.59 -8.31
C GLY A 76 2.29 15.48 -8.38
N PHE A 77 1.08 15.66 -7.85
CA PHE A 77 0.01 14.67 -7.90
C PHE A 77 -1.23 15.21 -8.61
N ASN A 78 -1.54 14.66 -9.79
CA ASN A 78 -2.73 14.99 -10.58
C ASN A 78 -3.05 13.87 -11.59
N CYS A 79 -4.15 14.02 -12.33
CA CYS A 79 -4.62 13.03 -13.30
C CYS A 79 -3.75 12.89 -14.57
N ALA A 80 -2.86 13.86 -14.85
CA ALA A 80 -1.91 13.73 -15.95
C ALA A 80 -0.78 12.75 -15.59
N LEU A 81 -0.29 12.83 -14.35
CA LEU A 81 0.85 12.09 -13.82
C LEU A 81 0.49 10.74 -13.19
N PHE A 82 -0.72 10.59 -12.65
CA PHE A 82 -1.17 9.37 -11.99
C PHE A 82 -2.49 8.87 -12.57
N GLY A 83 -2.64 7.55 -12.60
CA GLY A 83 -3.90 6.89 -12.93
C GLY A 83 -4.95 7.06 -11.83
N LYS A 84 -5.95 6.20 -11.82
CA LYS A 84 -7.05 6.30 -10.85
C LYS A 84 -6.59 5.85 -9.46
N VAL A 85 -7.09 6.51 -8.42
CA VAL A 85 -7.01 5.98 -7.05
C VAL A 85 -8.27 5.20 -6.74
N THR A 86 -8.12 3.92 -6.38
CA THR A 86 -9.25 2.99 -6.23
C THR A 86 -9.27 2.39 -4.83
N ARG A 87 -10.47 2.26 -4.26
CA ARG A 87 -10.72 1.53 -3.01
C ARG A 87 -11.01 0.07 -3.35
N GLU A 88 -10.42 -0.86 -2.59
CA GLU A 88 -10.68 -2.30 -2.70
C GLU A 88 -10.66 -2.85 -4.13
N PRO A 89 -9.65 -2.55 -4.97
CA PRO A 89 -9.54 -3.21 -6.27
C PRO A 89 -9.41 -4.71 -6.05
N LYS A 90 -10.10 -5.49 -6.87
CA LYS A 90 -9.90 -6.94 -6.92
C LYS A 90 -8.58 -7.23 -7.61
N ILE A 91 -7.65 -7.85 -6.88
CA ILE A 91 -6.36 -8.27 -7.39
C ILE A 91 -6.15 -9.76 -7.13
N THR A 92 -5.33 -10.36 -7.99
CA THR A 92 -4.99 -11.79 -7.88
C THR A 92 -3.73 -11.93 -7.02
N SER A 93 -3.78 -12.81 -6.01
CA SER A 93 -2.61 -13.20 -5.22
C SER A 93 -1.54 -13.87 -6.07
N VAL A 94 -0.31 -13.90 -5.56
CA VAL A 94 0.79 -14.55 -6.28
C VAL A 94 0.44 -15.98 -6.68
N ASP A 95 -0.21 -16.78 -5.83
CA ASP A 95 -0.53 -18.18 -6.12
C ASP A 95 -1.69 -18.41 -7.10
N LYS A 96 -2.34 -17.34 -7.59
CA LYS A 96 -3.55 -17.36 -8.44
C LYS A 96 -4.75 -18.11 -7.83
N LYS A 97 -4.69 -18.53 -6.56
CA LYS A 97 -5.79 -19.24 -5.86
C LYS A 97 -6.75 -18.28 -5.16
N HIS A 98 -6.32 -17.03 -4.93
CA HIS A 98 -7.14 -16.00 -4.32
C HIS A 98 -7.32 -14.82 -5.29
N PRO A 99 -8.28 -14.90 -6.23
CA PRO A 99 -8.48 -13.88 -7.26
C PRO A 99 -9.14 -12.58 -6.74
N ASP A 100 -9.72 -12.62 -5.54
CA ASP A 100 -10.48 -11.50 -4.95
C ASP A 100 -9.78 -10.93 -3.71
N LYS A 101 -8.46 -10.75 -3.77
CA LYS A 101 -7.70 -10.00 -2.74
C LYS A 101 -7.99 -8.51 -2.93
N MET A 102 -8.22 -7.78 -1.84
CA MET A 102 -8.69 -6.38 -1.88
C MET A 102 -7.85 -5.51 -0.93
N PRO A 103 -6.72 -4.92 -1.40
CA PRO A 103 -6.03 -3.88 -0.64
C PRO A 103 -6.97 -2.69 -0.43
N ASP A 104 -6.84 -2.00 0.69
CA ASP A 104 -7.75 -0.90 1.05
C ASP A 104 -7.70 0.26 0.05
N ILE A 105 -6.50 0.62 -0.44
CA ILE A 105 -6.31 1.66 -1.47
C ILE A 105 -5.25 1.22 -2.48
N PHE A 106 -5.45 1.56 -3.75
CA PHE A 106 -4.47 1.38 -4.82
C PHE A 106 -4.26 2.69 -5.58
N PHE A 107 -2.99 3.07 -5.73
CA PHE A 107 -2.57 4.17 -6.59
C PHE A 107 -1.96 3.61 -7.88
N ASP A 108 -2.65 3.82 -8.99
CA ASP A 108 -2.14 3.54 -10.32
C ASP A 108 -1.03 4.54 -10.70
N LEU A 109 0.17 4.02 -10.98
CA LEU A 109 1.37 4.82 -11.28
C LEU A 109 1.49 5.21 -12.76
N LYS A 110 0.64 4.67 -13.65
CA LYS A 110 0.62 4.99 -15.09
C LYS A 110 2.00 4.82 -15.74
N ARG A 111 2.57 3.62 -15.61
CA ARG A 111 3.90 3.26 -16.16
C ARG A 111 3.81 2.30 -17.35
N ASP A 112 2.78 2.44 -18.17
CA ASP A 112 2.43 1.52 -19.27
C ASP A 112 3.56 1.33 -20.31
N GLN A 113 4.54 2.24 -20.37
CA GLN A 113 5.72 2.11 -21.22
C GLN A 113 6.78 1.10 -20.71
N LEU A 114 6.63 0.57 -19.49
CA LEU A 114 7.55 -0.39 -18.90
C LEU A 114 7.07 -1.84 -19.17
N PRO A 115 7.97 -2.83 -19.23
CA PRO A 115 7.59 -4.24 -19.33
C PRO A 115 7.08 -4.75 -17.97
N ILE A 116 5.84 -4.40 -17.65
CA ILE A 116 5.16 -4.65 -16.37
C ILE A 116 3.80 -5.33 -16.57
N LEU A 117 3.31 -5.97 -15.51
CA LEU A 117 1.90 -6.38 -15.41
C LEU A 117 1.06 -5.18 -14.97
N SER A 118 0.26 -4.60 -15.87
CA SER A 118 -0.48 -3.36 -15.59
C SER A 118 -1.41 -3.44 -14.37
N ASP A 119 -2.05 -4.59 -14.14
CA ASP A 119 -2.94 -4.81 -12.99
C ASP A 119 -2.19 -4.99 -11.66
N GLN A 120 -0.86 -5.16 -11.72
CA GLN A 120 0.03 -5.27 -10.58
C GLN A 120 0.99 -4.08 -10.43
N ASP A 121 0.86 -3.03 -11.25
CA ASP A 121 1.73 -1.85 -11.20
C ASP A 121 1.12 -0.67 -10.46
N GLY A 122 1.40 -0.59 -9.16
CA GLY A 122 0.95 0.53 -8.37
C GLY A 122 1.47 0.54 -6.94
N LEU A 123 1.10 1.57 -6.19
CA LEU A 123 1.30 1.56 -4.74
C LEU A 123 0.06 0.94 -4.08
N PHE A 124 0.25 -0.25 -3.52
CA PHE A 124 -0.74 -0.95 -2.73
C PHE A 124 -0.71 -0.46 -1.29
N VAL A 125 -1.88 -0.11 -0.77
CA VAL A 125 -2.02 0.45 0.57
C VAL A 125 -3.00 -0.39 1.38
N GLU A 126 -2.58 -0.72 2.59
CA GLU A 126 -3.44 -1.37 3.59
C GLU A 126 -3.60 -0.44 4.79
N CYS A 127 -4.85 -0.22 5.20
CA CYS A 127 -5.25 0.61 6.30
C CYS A 127 -5.62 -0.28 7.50
N LYS A 128 -5.16 0.04 8.70
CA LYS A 128 -5.56 -0.68 9.92
C LYS A 128 -5.60 0.25 11.15
N PRO A 129 -6.49 0.03 12.12
CA PRO A 129 -6.42 0.74 13.39
C PRO A 129 -5.17 0.33 14.15
N VAL A 130 -4.53 1.32 14.77
CA VAL A 130 -3.39 1.14 15.67
C VAL A 130 -3.88 1.32 17.10
N ASN A 131 -3.86 0.23 17.85
CA ASN A 131 -4.31 0.15 19.24
C ASN A 131 -3.60 -1.02 19.97
N SER A 132 -4.13 -1.48 21.10
CA SER A 132 -3.55 -2.57 21.90
C SER A 132 -3.42 -3.89 21.15
N ARG A 133 -4.17 -4.04 20.04
CA ARG A 133 -4.12 -5.17 19.11
C ARG A 133 -3.19 -4.93 17.92
N LEU A 134 -2.17 -4.08 18.06
CA LEU A 134 -1.18 -3.75 17.00
C LEU A 134 -0.66 -5.01 16.29
N PHE A 135 -0.18 -6.01 17.03
CA PHE A 135 0.33 -7.23 16.39
C PHE A 135 -0.76 -8.04 15.68
N SER A 136 -1.92 -8.26 16.30
CA SER A 136 -2.94 -9.12 15.73
C SER A 136 -3.67 -8.49 14.54
N ASN A 137 -3.87 -7.17 14.56
CA ASN A 137 -4.60 -6.46 13.51
C ASN A 137 -3.62 -5.86 12.49
N TYR A 138 -2.81 -4.90 12.92
CA TYR A 138 -1.92 -4.16 12.01
C TYR A 138 -0.88 -5.09 11.34
N CYS A 139 -0.26 -6.00 12.11
CA CYS A 139 0.76 -6.89 11.57
C CYS A 139 0.18 -8.16 10.94
N LYS A 140 -0.58 -8.97 11.70
CA LYS A 140 -1.08 -10.28 11.25
C LYS A 140 -2.29 -10.24 10.30
N LYS A 141 -3.02 -9.13 10.23
CA LYS A 141 -4.15 -8.98 9.29
C LYS A 141 -3.90 -7.94 8.21
N GLY A 142 -2.92 -7.06 8.39
CA GLY A 142 -2.50 -6.09 7.39
C GLY A 142 -1.15 -6.44 6.77
N LEU A 143 -0.07 -6.08 7.47
CA LEU A 143 1.32 -6.17 6.97
C LEU A 143 1.69 -7.54 6.36
N ILE A 144 1.26 -8.65 6.97
CA ILE A 144 1.56 -10.00 6.49
C ILE A 144 1.06 -10.26 5.06
N ARG A 145 0.02 -9.55 4.59
CA ARG A 145 -0.52 -9.70 3.24
C ARG A 145 0.51 -9.34 2.17
N PHE A 146 1.36 -8.34 2.43
CA PHE A 146 2.48 -7.98 1.55
C PHE A 146 3.60 -9.03 1.60
N VAL A 147 3.88 -9.58 2.77
CA VAL A 147 4.94 -10.59 2.99
C VAL A 147 4.59 -11.91 2.30
N ASN A 148 3.32 -12.31 2.35
CA ASN A 148 2.85 -13.56 1.76
C ASN A 148 2.57 -13.47 0.25
N GLY A 149 2.62 -12.27 -0.33
CA GLY A 149 2.28 -12.07 -1.75
C GLY A 149 0.78 -12.10 -2.04
N ASP A 150 -0.04 -11.84 -1.02
CA ASP A 150 -1.47 -11.58 -1.23
C ASP A 150 -1.64 -10.26 -2.01
N TYR A 151 -0.85 -9.24 -1.65
CA TYR A 151 -0.82 -7.92 -2.28
C TYR A 151 0.59 -7.57 -2.74
N ALA A 152 0.69 -6.71 -3.77
CA ALA A 152 1.96 -6.12 -4.21
C ALA A 152 3.05 -7.17 -4.55
N TRP A 153 2.65 -8.37 -4.97
CA TRP A 153 3.58 -9.49 -5.13
C TRP A 153 4.58 -9.28 -6.28
N ALA A 154 4.21 -8.50 -7.30
CA ALA A 154 5.11 -8.06 -8.37
C ALA A 154 5.95 -6.82 -7.98
N MET A 155 5.55 -6.09 -6.94
CA MET A 155 6.15 -4.83 -6.52
C MET A 155 7.23 -5.05 -5.45
N GLN A 156 8.05 -4.00 -5.26
CA GLN A 156 9.10 -3.93 -4.24
C GLN A 156 8.72 -3.02 -3.06
N ASP A 157 7.72 -2.15 -3.25
CA ASP A 157 7.30 -1.16 -2.28
C ASP A 157 5.80 -1.27 -2.00
N ALA A 158 5.40 -1.10 -0.74
CA ALA A 158 4.01 -1.00 -0.30
C ALA A 158 3.87 0.01 0.84
N LEU A 159 2.62 0.34 1.19
CA LEU A 159 2.31 1.29 2.25
C LEU A 159 1.30 0.71 3.25
N MET A 160 1.57 0.87 4.53
CA MET A 160 0.63 0.66 5.61
C MET A 160 0.18 2.00 6.18
N VAL A 161 -1.12 2.25 6.25
CA VAL A 161 -1.72 3.40 6.92
C VAL A 161 -2.30 2.96 8.27
N GLY A 162 -1.87 3.60 9.34
CA GLY A 162 -2.34 3.35 10.70
C GLY A 162 -3.25 4.44 11.19
N TYR A 163 -4.50 4.12 11.56
CA TYR A 163 -5.39 5.05 12.27
C TYR A 163 -5.14 4.95 13.78
N VAL A 164 -4.48 5.94 14.36
CA VAL A 164 -3.92 5.87 15.72
C VAL A 164 -4.82 6.55 16.73
N LYS A 165 -5.47 5.77 17.60
CA LYS A 165 -6.05 6.29 18.84
C LYS A 165 -4.90 6.50 19.84
N SER A 166 -4.86 7.66 20.51
CA SER A 166 -3.79 8.21 21.37
C SER A 166 -2.74 7.25 22.00
N ASN A 167 -1.53 7.76 22.22
CA ASN A 167 -0.41 7.11 22.95
C ASN A 167 0.26 5.89 22.28
N TYR A 168 0.15 5.74 20.96
CA TYR A 168 1.00 4.82 20.20
C TYR A 168 2.07 5.59 19.46
N SER A 169 3.32 5.15 19.61
CA SER A 169 4.48 5.63 18.84
C SER A 169 5.09 4.47 18.07
N PHE A 170 5.84 4.78 17.00
CA PHE A 170 6.53 3.77 16.20
C PHE A 170 7.48 2.90 17.02
N ARG A 171 7.90 3.31 18.22
CA ARG A 171 8.65 2.45 19.16
C ARG A 171 7.91 1.17 19.51
N LYS A 172 6.58 1.19 19.60
CA LYS A 172 5.77 -0.01 19.82
C LYS A 172 5.79 -0.93 18.60
N LEU A 173 5.84 -0.37 17.39
CA LEU A 173 5.99 -1.16 16.17
C LEU A 173 7.40 -1.76 16.09
N ALA A 174 8.45 -0.97 16.36
CA ALA A 174 9.83 -1.45 16.44
C ALA A 174 9.95 -2.66 17.38
N SER A 175 9.42 -2.57 18.60
CA SER A 175 9.44 -3.69 19.54
C SER A 175 8.76 -4.97 19.03
N VAL A 176 7.71 -4.85 18.19
CA VAL A 176 7.07 -6.00 17.54
C VAL A 176 7.94 -6.59 16.44
N LEU A 177 8.63 -5.73 15.68
CA LEU A 177 9.49 -6.09 14.55
C LEU A 177 10.91 -6.56 14.97
N ASP A 178 11.35 -6.22 16.18
CA ASP A 178 12.59 -6.74 16.79
C ASP A 178 12.36 -8.07 17.53
N GLY A 179 11.14 -8.29 18.04
CA GLY A 179 10.85 -9.42 18.91
C GLY A 179 10.69 -10.77 18.20
N LYS A 180 10.43 -11.84 18.97
CA LYS A 180 10.12 -13.19 18.43
C LYS A 180 9.01 -13.21 17.36
N LYS A 181 8.11 -12.21 17.41
CA LYS A 181 7.02 -12.00 16.46
C LYS A 181 7.49 -11.61 15.06
N SER A 182 8.70 -11.07 14.95
CA SER A 182 9.35 -10.70 13.69
C SER A 182 9.55 -11.87 12.75
N ALA A 183 9.78 -13.08 13.27
CA ALA A 183 9.94 -14.29 12.46
C ALA A 183 8.72 -14.56 11.56
N VAL A 184 7.51 -14.26 12.04
CA VAL A 184 6.27 -14.39 11.25
C VAL A 184 6.24 -13.38 10.09
N LEU A 185 6.77 -12.17 10.32
CA LEU A 185 6.81 -11.09 9.34
C LEU A 185 8.09 -11.12 8.50
N LYS A 186 9.04 -12.02 8.81
CA LYS A 186 10.32 -12.15 8.13
C LYS A 186 11.06 -10.82 8.00
N THR A 187 10.98 -9.98 9.04
CA THR A 187 11.59 -8.64 9.03
C THR A 187 13.10 -8.76 9.02
N THR A 188 13.76 -8.06 8.10
CA THR A 188 15.22 -8.03 7.98
C THR A 188 15.82 -6.71 8.42
N ASN A 189 15.09 -5.62 8.22
CA ASN A 189 15.51 -4.28 8.62
C ASN A 189 14.28 -3.42 8.93
N HIS A 190 14.44 -2.44 9.83
CA HIS A 190 13.45 -1.39 10.03
C HIS A 190 14.08 -0.16 10.68
N SER A 191 13.56 1.01 10.33
CA SER A 191 14.06 2.28 10.85
C SER A 191 12.96 3.35 10.84
N ALA A 192 13.08 4.30 11.77
CA ALA A 192 12.30 5.52 11.69
C ALA A 192 12.93 6.47 10.66
N VAL A 193 12.08 7.17 9.92
CA VAL A 193 12.51 8.29 9.08
C VAL A 193 11.87 9.54 9.66
N ASP A 194 12.57 10.12 10.64
CA ASP A 194 12.03 11.13 11.54
C ASP A 194 11.56 12.40 10.80
N GLU A 195 12.26 12.80 9.73
CA GLU A 195 11.95 14.00 8.93
C GLU A 195 10.52 14.00 8.38
N TYR A 196 9.97 12.82 8.06
CA TYR A 196 8.64 12.70 7.46
C TYR A 196 7.60 12.09 8.40
N THR A 197 7.95 11.82 9.66
CA THR A 197 7.08 11.10 10.60
C THR A 197 6.56 9.79 9.98
N ILE A 198 7.43 9.09 9.26
CA ILE A 198 7.16 7.77 8.69
C ILE A 198 8.13 6.77 9.28
N TYR A 199 7.76 5.50 9.20
CA TYR A 199 8.61 4.40 9.63
C TYR A 199 8.71 3.40 8.48
N CYS A 200 9.87 2.79 8.29
CA CYS A 200 10.11 1.87 7.19
C CYS A 200 10.50 0.51 7.74
N SER A 201 10.00 -0.55 7.14
CA SER A 201 10.44 -1.93 7.39
C SER A 201 10.70 -2.66 6.08
N THR A 202 11.54 -3.67 6.12
CA THR A 202 11.82 -4.56 4.99
C THR A 202 11.61 -6.00 5.42
N HIS A 203 10.96 -6.77 4.56
CA HIS A 203 10.52 -8.13 4.85
C HIS A 203 10.92 -9.08 3.72
N ASN A 204 11.51 -10.22 4.06
CA ASN A 204 11.78 -11.27 3.08
C ASN A 204 10.48 -11.94 2.63
N ARG A 205 10.43 -12.34 1.36
CA ARG A 205 9.35 -13.12 0.77
C ARG A 205 9.90 -14.48 0.36
N GLU A 206 9.14 -15.54 0.64
CA GLU A 206 9.60 -16.93 0.43
C GLU A 206 8.89 -17.63 -0.74
N PHE A 207 7.98 -16.95 -1.41
CA PHE A 207 7.35 -17.49 -2.61
C PHE A 207 8.23 -17.30 -3.84
N GLU A 208 7.98 -18.16 -4.83
CA GLU A 208 8.54 -18.03 -6.17
C GLU A 208 7.50 -17.37 -7.08
N TRP A 209 7.96 -16.52 -7.99
CA TRP A 209 7.12 -16.01 -9.05
C TRP A 209 6.84 -17.12 -10.06
N HIS A 210 5.68 -17.04 -10.69
CA HIS A 210 5.30 -17.96 -11.77
C HIS A 210 6.23 -17.84 -12.98
N GLU A 211 6.05 -18.76 -13.93
CA GLU A 211 6.66 -18.65 -15.26
C GLU A 211 8.19 -18.60 -15.23
N ASN A 212 8.79 -19.24 -14.22
CA ASN A 212 10.24 -19.28 -13.98
C ASN A 212 10.90 -17.91 -13.79
N CYS A 213 10.14 -16.89 -13.34
CA CYS A 213 10.68 -15.57 -13.00
C CYS A 213 11.55 -15.56 -11.72
N GLY A 214 11.71 -16.70 -11.04
CA GLY A 214 12.61 -16.88 -9.91
C GLY A 214 11.99 -16.55 -8.56
N LYS A 215 12.85 -16.32 -7.55
CA LYS A 215 12.44 -16.05 -6.16
C LYS A 215 12.03 -14.60 -5.97
N ALA A 216 10.98 -14.39 -5.18
CA ALA A 216 10.53 -13.04 -4.86
C ALA A 216 11.61 -12.24 -4.11
N CYS A 217 11.82 -11.00 -4.53
CA CYS A 217 12.67 -10.07 -3.79
C CYS A 217 12.02 -9.67 -2.45
N PRO A 218 12.79 -9.17 -1.48
CA PRO A 218 12.21 -8.52 -0.29
C PRO A 218 11.25 -7.38 -0.66
N ILE A 219 10.32 -7.07 0.25
CA ILE A 219 9.39 -5.95 0.12
C ILE A 219 9.69 -4.89 1.19
N SER A 220 9.78 -3.64 0.77
CA SER A 220 9.87 -2.48 1.65
C SER A 220 8.48 -1.92 1.91
N VAL A 221 8.14 -1.71 3.18
CA VAL A 221 6.83 -1.19 3.60
C VAL A 221 7.05 0.11 4.35
N VAL A 222 6.47 1.18 3.81
CA VAL A 222 6.36 2.45 4.53
C VAL A 222 5.17 2.38 5.47
N HIS A 223 5.30 2.94 6.67
CA HIS A 223 4.25 3.04 7.67
C HIS A 223 3.93 4.51 7.90
N LEU A 224 2.70 4.89 7.58
CA LEU A 224 2.16 6.22 7.78
C LEU A 224 1.11 6.18 8.88
N TRP A 225 1.30 6.93 9.95
CA TRP A 225 0.34 6.99 11.05
C TRP A 225 -0.45 8.30 11.03
N LEU A 226 -1.78 8.18 11.07
CA LEU A 226 -2.74 9.26 11.05
C LEU A 226 -3.45 9.32 12.41
N PRO A 227 -3.42 10.47 13.12
CA PRO A 227 -3.99 10.57 14.46
C PRO A 227 -5.52 10.61 14.40
N LEU A 228 -6.18 9.70 15.12
CA LEU A 228 -7.64 9.52 15.22
C LEU A 228 -8.21 10.02 16.56
#